data_AF-A0A7H8Q9B6-F1
#
_entry.id   AF-A0A7H8Q9B6-F1
#
_cell.length_a   1.000
_cell.length_b   1.000
_cell.length_c   1.000
_cell.angle_alpha   90.00
_cell.angle_beta   90.00
_cell.angle_gamma   90.00
#
_symmetry.space_group_name_H-M   'P 1'
#
loop_
_entity.id
_entity.type
_entity.pdbx_description
1 polymer ?
#
loop_
_entity_poly.entity_id
_entity_poly.type
_entity_poly.pdbx_seq_one_letter_code
_entity_poly.pdbx_strand_id
1 'polypeptide(L)'
;MFNSLTELMEAKGYKDKRAVQWNKICQEEKLSEQFIRENEEQVNWRLLSEHQQLSEAFIREFSGRLFWEPVLAEQKVSEQFIEEFVAEEKWEPAHGKLSKRQLKTLEREGKNFDIDEYWTIISMKQELANAKGLSPAFMEKHHDKLSWSCLSLCQTLPMSLIDRHADKVDWHTVTRVQVLSERFIEKHRSRVEWETISFHQDLSERFINRHHAKMSFISAEQKRSESFLYTHLEKMDIASVLENQNLRNVKKYEPFDIYSVGKNGRKKYILKYHGNFHSEDFSLHLADEEELYEQLEEFELDHVIERDFPELKAKEDFHF
;
A
#
# COMPACT_ATOMS: atom_id res chain seq x y z
N MET A 1 19.61 -20.00 -18.17
CA MET A 1 19.38 -20.93 -17.06
C MET A 1 20.37 -22.05 -17.29
N PHE A 2 21.26 -22.33 -16.33
CA PHE A 2 22.27 -23.38 -16.48
C PHE A 2 21.72 -24.72 -16.02
N ASN A 3 21.92 -25.76 -16.85
CA ASN A 3 21.43 -27.10 -16.58
C ASN A 3 22.51 -28.07 -16.10
N SER A 4 23.78 -27.75 -16.35
CA SER A 4 24.92 -28.57 -15.92
C SER A 4 26.12 -27.72 -15.53
N LEU A 5 27.04 -28.29 -14.75
CA LEU A 5 28.28 -27.64 -14.37
C LEU A 5 29.17 -27.32 -15.59
N THR A 6 29.19 -28.20 -16.58
CA THR A 6 29.98 -28.02 -17.81
C THR A 6 29.52 -26.78 -18.57
N GLU A 7 28.21 -26.63 -18.78
CA GLU A 7 27.61 -25.46 -19.45
C GLU A 7 27.96 -24.15 -18.72
N LEU A 8 27.88 -24.14 -17.39
CA LEU A 8 28.21 -22.97 -16.58
C LEU A 8 29.71 -22.64 -16.66
N MET A 9 30.58 -23.66 -16.60
CA MET A 9 32.03 -23.47 -16.66
C MET A 9 32.49 -22.91 -18.00
N GLU A 10 31.93 -23.41 -19.11
CA GLU A 10 32.21 -22.89 -20.45
C GLU A 10 31.75 -21.44 -20.59
N ALA A 11 30.52 -21.13 -20.15
CA ALA A 11 29.97 -19.78 -20.24
C ALA A 11 30.72 -18.74 -19.39
N LYS A 12 31.29 -19.14 -18.25
CA LYS A 12 32.01 -18.25 -17.32
C LYS A 12 33.53 -18.33 -17.44
N GLY A 13 34.07 -19.18 -18.32
CA GLY A 13 35.50 -19.34 -18.52
C GLY A 13 36.24 -19.96 -17.33
N TYR A 14 35.58 -20.81 -16.54
CA TYR A 14 36.22 -21.51 -15.43
C TYR A 14 37.14 -22.63 -15.93
N LYS A 15 38.41 -22.59 -15.53
CA LYS A 15 39.41 -23.58 -15.93
C LYS A 15 39.30 -24.92 -15.19
N ASP A 16 38.74 -24.91 -13.97
CA ASP A 16 38.56 -26.09 -13.13
C ASP A 16 37.38 -25.90 -12.17
N LYS A 17 36.76 -27.00 -11.71
CA LYS A 17 35.64 -27.01 -10.75
C LYS A 17 35.99 -26.31 -9.44
N ARG A 18 37.27 -26.34 -9.03
CA ARG A 18 37.74 -25.67 -7.80
C ARG A 18 37.74 -24.15 -7.90
N ALA A 19 37.75 -23.59 -9.11
CA ALA A 19 37.70 -22.15 -9.35
C ALA A 19 36.26 -21.60 -9.31
N VAL A 20 35.25 -22.47 -9.29
CA VAL A 20 33.84 -22.08 -9.30
C VAL A 20 33.48 -21.40 -7.98
N GLN A 21 32.99 -20.16 -8.09
CA GLN A 21 32.56 -19.38 -6.94
C GLN A 21 31.11 -19.73 -6.58
N TRP A 22 30.91 -20.83 -5.86
CA TRP A 22 29.60 -21.41 -5.54
C TRP A 22 28.58 -20.42 -4.95
N ASN A 23 29.01 -19.57 -4.02
CA ASN A 23 28.12 -18.55 -3.44
C ASN A 23 27.63 -17.57 -4.52
N LYS A 24 28.55 -17.04 -5.33
CA LYS A 24 28.24 -16.09 -6.39
C LYS A 24 27.23 -16.68 -7.38
N ILE A 25 27.45 -17.91 -7.83
CA ILE A 25 26.56 -18.53 -8.81
C ILE A 25 25.18 -18.87 -8.23
N CYS A 26 25.09 -19.25 -6.95
CA CYS A 26 23.79 -19.52 -6.31
C CYS A 26 22.94 -18.25 -6.16
N GLN A 27 23.59 -17.09 -6.06
CA GLN A 27 22.94 -15.80 -5.88
C GLN A 27 22.62 -15.10 -7.21
N GLU A 28 23.55 -15.09 -8.15
CA GLU A 28 23.46 -14.23 -9.34
C GLU A 28 22.94 -14.95 -10.58
N GLU A 29 23.10 -16.27 -10.67
CA GLU A 29 22.75 -17.03 -11.87
C GLU A 29 21.40 -17.72 -11.73
N LYS A 30 20.71 -17.95 -12.86
CA LYS A 30 19.52 -18.81 -12.91
C LYS A 30 19.95 -20.27 -13.03
N LEU A 31 19.85 -21.04 -11.97
CA LEU A 31 20.21 -22.45 -11.93
C LEU A 31 18.97 -23.32 -12.11
N SER A 32 19.06 -24.39 -12.92
CA SER A 32 17.99 -25.37 -12.97
C SER A 32 18.01 -26.28 -11.75
N GLU A 33 16.88 -26.87 -11.40
CA GLU A 33 16.83 -27.84 -10.31
C GLU A 33 17.70 -29.08 -10.58
N GLN A 34 17.86 -29.48 -11.85
CA GLN A 34 18.76 -30.56 -12.22
C GLN A 34 20.21 -30.19 -11.89
N PHE A 35 20.64 -28.98 -12.23
CA PHE A 35 21.97 -28.48 -11.88
C PHE A 35 22.19 -28.56 -10.37
N ILE A 36 21.19 -28.13 -9.58
CA ILE A 36 21.30 -28.12 -8.12
C ILE A 36 21.43 -29.55 -7.58
N ARG A 37 20.63 -30.51 -8.09
CA ARG A 37 20.72 -31.93 -7.71
C ARG A 37 22.11 -32.51 -7.98
N GLU A 38 22.65 -32.25 -9.17
CA GLU A 38 23.97 -32.76 -9.57
C GLU A 38 25.13 -32.19 -8.76
N ASN A 39 24.92 -31.06 -8.05
CA ASN A 39 25.95 -30.34 -7.31
C ASN A 39 25.56 -30.08 -5.84
N GLU A 40 24.72 -30.95 -5.27
CA GLU A 40 24.06 -30.74 -3.96
C GLU A 40 25.03 -30.52 -2.78
N GLU A 41 26.25 -31.06 -2.86
CA GLU A 41 27.27 -30.92 -1.81
C GLU A 41 28.04 -29.59 -1.88
N GLN A 42 28.06 -28.94 -3.05
CA GLN A 42 28.86 -27.74 -3.29
C GLN A 42 28.03 -26.45 -3.25
N VAL A 43 26.75 -26.54 -3.62
CA VAL A 43 25.84 -25.40 -3.60
C VAL A 43 25.62 -24.85 -2.19
N ASN A 44 25.31 -23.56 -2.12
CA ASN A 44 24.94 -22.89 -0.89
C ASN A 44 23.41 -22.86 -0.77
N TRP A 45 22.86 -23.77 0.03
CA TRP A 45 21.41 -23.94 0.20
C TRP A 45 20.68 -22.71 0.75
N ARG A 46 21.35 -21.88 1.55
CA ARG A 46 20.78 -20.61 2.00
C ARG A 46 20.53 -19.68 0.82
N LEU A 47 21.57 -19.44 0.02
CA LEU A 47 21.48 -18.56 -1.15
C LEU A 47 20.51 -19.11 -2.20
N LEU A 48 20.42 -20.43 -2.35
CA LEU A 48 19.42 -21.05 -3.21
C LEU A 48 18.00 -20.76 -2.72
N SER A 49 17.76 -20.84 -1.41
CA SER A 49 16.44 -20.59 -0.81
C SER A 49 15.98 -19.14 -1.00
N GLU A 50 16.93 -18.19 -0.94
CA GLU A 50 16.68 -16.75 -1.08
C GLU A 50 16.56 -16.28 -2.54
N HIS A 51 17.27 -16.90 -3.48
CA HIS A 51 17.45 -16.31 -4.82
C HIS A 51 16.97 -17.18 -5.99
N GLN A 52 16.81 -18.49 -5.80
CA GLN A 52 16.34 -19.36 -6.87
C GLN A 52 14.83 -19.59 -6.76
N GLN A 53 14.20 -19.90 -7.90
CA GLN A 53 12.80 -20.31 -7.95
C GLN A 53 12.75 -21.83 -7.94
N LEU A 54 12.22 -22.40 -6.86
CA LEU A 54 12.20 -23.84 -6.59
C LEU A 54 10.76 -24.34 -6.66
N SER A 55 10.54 -25.45 -7.36
CA SER A 55 9.23 -26.12 -7.39
C SER A 55 8.94 -26.79 -6.05
N GLU A 56 7.66 -26.96 -5.75
CA GLU A 56 7.27 -27.71 -4.55
C GLU A 56 7.81 -29.14 -4.52
N ALA A 57 7.96 -29.80 -5.68
CA ALA A 57 8.51 -31.15 -5.77
C ALA A 57 9.98 -31.17 -5.32
N PHE A 58 10.75 -30.16 -5.74
CA PHE A 58 12.13 -29.98 -5.30
C PHE A 58 12.22 -29.62 -3.82
N ILE A 59 11.36 -28.72 -3.34
CA ILE A 59 11.33 -28.34 -1.92
C ILE A 59 11.00 -29.55 -1.05
N ARG A 60 10.07 -30.43 -1.46
CA ARG A 60 9.80 -31.70 -0.76
C ARG A 60 11.05 -32.58 -0.66
N GLU A 61 11.73 -32.77 -1.79
CA GLU A 61 12.94 -33.59 -1.91
C GLU A 61 14.08 -33.09 -1.01
N PHE A 62 14.27 -31.77 -0.94
CA PHE A 62 15.39 -31.12 -0.26
C PHE A 62 15.02 -30.33 1.00
N SER A 63 13.83 -30.57 1.55
CA SER A 63 13.28 -29.92 2.74
C SER A 63 14.28 -29.76 3.89
N GLY A 64 14.98 -30.85 4.25
CA GLY A 64 15.99 -30.84 5.32
C GLY A 64 17.31 -30.14 4.99
N ARG A 65 17.44 -29.48 3.83
CA ARG A 65 18.63 -28.68 3.45
C ARG A 65 18.31 -27.19 3.30
N LEU A 66 17.05 -26.84 3.11
CA LEU A 66 16.61 -25.49 2.75
C LEU A 66 16.47 -24.58 3.97
N PHE A 67 16.52 -23.27 3.70
CA PHE A 67 16.29 -22.24 4.70
C PHE A 67 14.87 -21.73 4.53
N TRP A 68 14.02 -22.08 5.49
CA TRP A 68 12.58 -22.03 5.28
C TRP A 68 11.95 -20.64 5.33
N GLU A 69 12.47 -19.72 6.14
CA GLU A 69 11.99 -18.32 6.16
C GLU A 69 12.05 -17.71 4.74
N PRO A 70 13.20 -17.74 4.03
CA PRO A 70 13.25 -17.38 2.62
C PRO A 70 12.34 -18.22 1.72
N VAL A 71 12.22 -19.53 1.95
CA VAL A 71 11.36 -20.39 1.13
C VAL A 71 9.89 -19.93 1.21
N LEU A 72 9.37 -19.68 2.41
CA LEU A 72 7.98 -19.30 2.60
C LEU A 72 7.69 -17.87 2.11
N ALA A 73 8.65 -16.97 2.30
CA ALA A 73 8.53 -15.59 1.83
C ALA A 73 8.57 -15.49 0.30
N GLU A 74 9.50 -16.19 -0.35
CA GLU A 74 9.85 -15.96 -1.77
C GLU A 74 9.23 -16.98 -2.75
N GLN A 75 9.01 -18.22 -2.32
CA GLN A 75 8.62 -19.29 -3.26
C GLN A 75 7.12 -19.33 -3.48
N LYS A 76 6.69 -19.57 -4.73
CA LYS A 76 5.27 -19.73 -5.07
C LYS A 76 4.80 -21.14 -4.75
N VAL A 77 4.29 -21.32 -3.53
CA VAL A 77 3.71 -22.59 -3.05
C VAL A 77 2.17 -22.54 -3.08
N SER A 78 1.53 -23.71 -3.12
CA SER A 78 0.08 -23.87 -3.06
C SER A 78 -0.43 -23.95 -1.62
N GLU A 79 -1.73 -23.73 -1.42
CA GLU A 79 -2.39 -23.93 -0.12
C GLU A 79 -2.26 -25.37 0.39
N GLN A 80 -2.31 -26.36 -0.50
CA GLN A 80 -2.11 -27.75 -0.15
C GLN A 80 -0.68 -28.00 0.38
N PHE A 81 0.31 -27.36 -0.23
CA PHE A 81 1.69 -27.43 0.24
C PHE A 81 1.85 -26.78 1.62
N ILE A 82 1.21 -25.63 1.84
CA ILE A 82 1.19 -24.96 3.15
C ILE A 82 0.61 -25.91 4.21
N GLU A 83 -0.52 -26.56 3.93
CA GLU A 83 -1.11 -27.53 4.86
C GLU A 83 -0.24 -28.78 5.11
N GLU A 84 0.54 -29.20 4.11
CA GLU A 84 1.49 -30.31 4.23
C GLU A 84 2.69 -29.97 5.12
N PHE A 85 3.18 -28.71 5.06
CA PHE A 85 4.44 -28.28 5.66
C PHE A 85 4.29 -27.49 6.97
N VAL A 86 3.09 -27.43 7.54
CA VAL A 86 2.86 -26.83 8.87
C VAL A 86 3.39 -27.69 10.03
N ALA A 87 3.67 -28.98 9.79
CA ALA A 87 4.10 -29.90 10.84
C ALA A 87 5.62 -29.76 11.10
N GLU A 88 6.02 -29.64 12.37
CA GLU A 88 7.40 -29.40 12.79
C GLU A 88 8.38 -30.48 12.27
N GLU A 89 7.93 -31.73 12.16
CA GLU A 89 8.77 -32.83 11.71
C GLU A 89 9.24 -32.68 10.25
N LYS A 90 8.62 -31.78 9.48
CA LYS A 90 9.02 -31.44 8.11
C LYS A 90 10.24 -30.51 8.02
N TRP A 91 10.63 -29.92 9.15
CA TRP A 91 11.64 -28.87 9.24
C TRP A 91 12.99 -29.38 9.74
N GLU A 92 13.07 -30.68 10.04
CA GLU A 92 14.28 -31.31 10.56
C GLU A 92 15.42 -31.32 9.53
N PRO A 93 16.62 -30.82 9.92
CA PRO A 93 17.79 -30.89 9.06
C PRO A 93 18.14 -32.33 8.66
N ALA A 94 18.52 -32.51 7.39
CA ALA A 94 19.04 -33.76 6.88
C ALA A 94 20.52 -33.92 7.29
N HIS A 95 20.79 -34.01 8.60
CA HIS A 95 22.14 -34.00 9.17
C HIS A 95 23.09 -35.04 8.53
N GLY A 96 22.57 -36.22 8.18
CA GLY A 96 23.34 -37.29 7.52
C GLY A 96 23.64 -37.06 6.02
N LYS A 97 23.04 -36.04 5.40
CA LYS A 97 23.19 -35.74 3.97
C LYS A 97 23.97 -34.45 3.70
N LEU A 98 24.13 -33.58 4.71
CA LEU A 98 24.81 -32.29 4.57
C LEU A 98 26.33 -32.43 4.74
N SER A 99 27.09 -31.71 3.92
CA SER A 99 28.54 -31.63 4.12
C SER A 99 28.88 -30.87 5.41
N LYS A 100 30.07 -31.08 5.98
CA LYS A 100 30.51 -30.36 7.21
C LYS A 100 30.39 -28.84 7.08
N ARG A 101 30.64 -28.30 5.89
CA ARG A 101 30.50 -26.86 5.62
C ARG A 101 29.04 -26.42 5.65
N GLN A 102 28.16 -27.20 5.02
CA GLN A 102 26.73 -26.91 4.98
C GLN A 102 26.10 -27.01 6.37
N LEU A 103 26.46 -28.04 7.16
CA LEU A 103 26.05 -28.18 8.56
C LEU A 103 26.42 -26.94 9.37
N LYS A 104 27.68 -26.49 9.28
CA LYS A 104 28.14 -25.30 10.01
C LYS A 104 27.40 -24.03 9.58
N THR A 105 27.05 -23.90 8.29
CA THR A 105 26.23 -22.78 7.81
C THR A 105 24.83 -22.86 8.41
N LEU A 106 24.21 -24.04 8.40
CA LEU A 106 22.87 -24.25 8.97
C LEU A 106 22.84 -23.99 10.48
N GLU A 107 23.82 -24.46 11.24
CA GLU A 107 23.92 -24.20 12.69
C GLU A 107 24.10 -22.71 13.01
N ARG A 108 24.74 -21.95 12.12
CA ARG A 108 25.01 -20.52 12.32
C ARG A 108 23.84 -19.63 11.89
N GLU A 109 23.16 -20.00 10.82
CA GLU A 109 22.23 -19.12 10.09
C GLU A 109 20.81 -19.67 10.04
N GLY A 110 20.63 -20.96 10.33
CA GLY A 110 19.33 -21.59 10.37
C GLY A 110 18.53 -21.12 11.57
N LYS A 111 17.20 -21.10 11.40
CA LYS A 111 16.24 -20.90 12.47
C LYS A 111 15.50 -22.20 12.71
N ASN A 112 15.13 -22.43 13.96
CA ASN A 112 14.21 -23.52 14.29
C ASN A 112 12.81 -23.18 13.78
N PHE A 113 11.99 -24.21 13.59
CA PHE A 113 10.60 -24.00 13.24
C PHE A 113 9.86 -23.27 14.37
N ASP A 114 9.14 -22.22 14.00
CA ASP A 114 8.24 -21.49 14.88
C ASP A 114 6.87 -21.41 14.18
N ILE A 115 5.85 -21.97 14.84
CA ILE A 115 4.51 -22.08 14.26
C ILE A 115 3.82 -20.72 14.10
N ASP A 116 4.13 -19.75 14.97
CA ASP A 116 3.54 -18.41 14.92
C ASP A 116 4.22 -17.58 13.82
N GLU A 117 5.55 -17.67 13.69
CA GLU A 117 6.30 -17.08 12.57
C GLU A 117 5.83 -17.68 11.24
N TYR A 118 5.62 -19.00 11.18
CA TYR A 118 5.07 -19.70 10.02
C TYR A 118 3.74 -19.08 9.56
N TRP A 119 2.74 -19.04 10.45
CA TRP A 119 1.43 -18.50 10.08
C TRP A 119 1.45 -17.00 9.79
N THR A 120 2.35 -16.26 10.42
CA THR A 120 2.58 -14.84 10.12
C THR A 120 3.06 -14.65 8.68
N ILE A 121 4.09 -15.40 8.26
CA ILE A 121 4.61 -15.34 6.89
C ILE A 121 3.54 -15.78 5.88
N ILE A 122 2.81 -16.88 6.17
CA ILE A 122 1.71 -17.35 5.31
C ILE A 122 0.63 -16.27 5.15
N SER A 123 0.28 -15.54 6.21
CA SER A 123 -0.73 -14.48 6.17
C SER A 123 -0.32 -13.32 5.24
N MET A 124 0.98 -13.08 5.10
CA MET A 124 1.52 -12.03 4.21
C MET A 124 1.64 -12.48 2.74
N LYS A 125 1.35 -13.74 2.43
CA LYS A 125 1.67 -14.33 1.13
C LYS A 125 0.72 -13.88 0.01
N GLN A 126 1.20 -13.00 -0.88
CA GLN A 126 0.39 -12.42 -1.98
C GLN A 126 0.44 -13.24 -3.28
N GLU A 127 1.46 -14.07 -3.45
CA GLU A 127 1.63 -14.92 -4.63
C GLU A 127 1.76 -16.39 -4.22
N LEU A 128 0.82 -17.21 -4.68
CA LEU A 128 0.84 -18.66 -4.55
C LEU A 128 1.07 -19.30 -5.92
N ALA A 129 1.37 -20.59 -5.94
CA ALA A 129 1.64 -21.33 -7.18
C ALA A 129 0.56 -21.14 -8.26
N ASN A 130 -0.71 -21.10 -7.84
CA ASN A 130 -1.88 -21.06 -8.74
C ASN A 130 -2.88 -19.94 -8.40
N ALA A 131 -2.52 -18.98 -7.54
CA ALA A 131 -3.43 -17.96 -7.04
C ALA A 131 -2.72 -16.64 -6.66
N LYS A 132 -3.49 -15.54 -6.71
CA LYS A 132 -3.06 -14.21 -6.24
C LYS A 132 -3.46 -14.02 -4.77
N GLY A 133 -2.82 -14.77 -3.88
CA GLY A 133 -3.07 -14.73 -2.44
C GLY A 133 -3.87 -15.92 -1.93
N LEU A 134 -4.13 -15.91 -0.62
CA LEU A 134 -4.90 -16.95 0.04
C LEU A 134 -6.37 -16.89 -0.39
N SER A 135 -6.99 -18.04 -0.58
CA SER A 135 -8.41 -18.13 -0.89
C SER A 135 -9.26 -17.82 0.35
N PRO A 136 -10.48 -17.26 0.19
CA PRO A 136 -11.38 -17.05 1.32
C PRO A 136 -11.71 -18.35 2.07
N ALA A 137 -11.75 -19.49 1.37
CA ALA A 137 -12.00 -20.80 1.99
C ALA A 137 -10.83 -21.24 2.88
N PHE A 138 -9.58 -21.02 2.42
CA PHE A 138 -8.40 -21.28 3.22
C PHE A 138 -8.34 -20.37 4.45
N MET A 139 -8.58 -19.07 4.28
CA MET A 139 -8.61 -18.12 5.39
C MET A 139 -9.67 -18.50 6.43
N GLU A 140 -10.86 -18.95 6.00
CA GLU A 140 -11.90 -19.42 6.90
C GLU A 140 -11.48 -20.69 7.66
N LYS A 141 -10.86 -21.65 6.95
CA LYS A 141 -10.40 -22.92 7.53
C LYS A 141 -9.35 -22.72 8.62
N HIS A 142 -8.45 -21.75 8.46
CA HIS A 142 -7.32 -21.49 9.38
C HIS A 142 -7.42 -20.13 10.09
N HIS A 143 -8.63 -19.61 10.24
CA HIS A 143 -8.94 -18.29 10.79
C HIS A 143 -8.45 -18.06 12.24
N ASP A 144 -8.17 -19.14 12.97
CA ASP A 144 -7.65 -19.15 14.34
C ASP A 144 -6.12 -19.06 14.41
N LYS A 145 -5.43 -19.39 13.30
CA LYS A 145 -3.97 -19.43 13.22
C LYS A 145 -3.38 -18.25 12.45
N LEU A 146 -4.10 -17.75 11.46
CA LEU A 146 -3.63 -16.66 10.61
C LEU A 146 -3.55 -15.34 11.39
N SER A 147 -2.52 -14.55 11.07
CA SER A 147 -2.32 -13.21 11.60
C SER A 147 -3.27 -12.23 10.91
N TRP A 148 -4.32 -11.81 11.61
CA TRP A 148 -5.34 -10.93 11.05
C TRP A 148 -4.86 -9.52 10.74
N SER A 149 -3.85 -9.01 11.45
CA SER A 149 -3.19 -7.76 11.10
C SER A 149 -2.47 -7.87 9.75
N CYS A 150 -1.71 -8.95 9.53
CA CYS A 150 -1.07 -9.26 8.26
C CYS A 150 -2.10 -9.48 7.14
N LEU A 151 -3.16 -10.25 7.39
CA LEU A 151 -4.23 -10.46 6.40
C LEU A 151 -4.89 -9.14 5.99
N SER A 152 -5.20 -8.27 6.96
CA SER A 152 -5.86 -6.98 6.70
C SER A 152 -5.01 -6.06 5.82
N LEU A 153 -3.68 -6.13 5.96
CA LEU A 153 -2.72 -5.31 5.22
C LEU A 153 -2.36 -5.92 3.85
N CYS A 154 -2.09 -7.21 3.81
CA CYS A 154 -1.43 -7.86 2.67
C CYS A 154 -2.40 -8.56 1.71
N GLN A 155 -3.59 -8.98 2.17
CA GLN A 155 -4.53 -9.73 1.35
C GLN A 155 -5.69 -8.86 0.86
N THR A 156 -6.30 -9.24 -0.26
CA THR A 156 -7.62 -8.70 -0.66
C THR A 156 -8.70 -9.49 0.07
N LEU A 157 -9.28 -8.89 1.11
CA LEU A 157 -10.27 -9.54 1.95
C LEU A 157 -11.69 -9.26 1.44
N PRO A 158 -12.50 -10.28 1.11
CA PRO A 158 -13.90 -10.06 0.80
C PRO A 158 -14.62 -9.44 2.00
N MET A 159 -15.50 -8.46 1.76
CA MET A 159 -16.31 -7.85 2.82
C MET A 159 -17.08 -8.88 3.66
N SER A 160 -17.53 -10.00 3.08
CA SER A 160 -18.20 -11.07 3.82
C SER A 160 -17.29 -11.81 4.81
N LEU A 161 -15.99 -11.92 4.52
CA LEU A 161 -15.00 -12.49 5.42
C LEU A 161 -14.70 -11.52 6.58
N ILE A 162 -14.49 -10.23 6.25
CA ILE A 162 -14.33 -9.16 7.24
C ILE A 162 -15.54 -9.13 8.19
N ASP A 163 -16.75 -9.29 7.65
CA ASP A 163 -17.98 -9.29 8.44
C ASP A 163 -18.07 -10.45 9.43
N ARG A 164 -17.64 -11.65 9.02
CA ARG A 164 -17.64 -12.86 9.88
C ARG A 164 -16.59 -12.80 10.98
N HIS A 165 -15.44 -12.19 10.69
CA HIS A 165 -14.29 -12.09 11.61
C HIS A 165 -14.04 -10.65 12.05
N ALA A 166 -15.13 -9.90 12.23
CA ALA A 166 -15.11 -8.47 12.51
C ALA A 166 -14.33 -8.13 13.79
N ASP A 167 -14.27 -9.04 14.76
CA ASP A 167 -13.54 -8.93 16.02
C ASP A 167 -12.02 -9.16 15.89
N LYS A 168 -11.57 -9.78 14.79
CA LYS A 168 -10.16 -10.13 14.58
C LYS A 168 -9.43 -9.17 13.64
N VAL A 169 -10.13 -8.64 12.64
CA VAL A 169 -9.54 -7.72 11.65
C VAL A 169 -9.01 -6.44 12.29
N ASP A 170 -7.93 -5.91 11.74
CA ASP A 170 -7.48 -4.56 12.06
C ASP A 170 -8.32 -3.55 11.27
N TRP A 171 -9.25 -2.89 11.97
CA TRP A 171 -10.17 -1.94 11.35
C TRP A 171 -9.51 -0.69 10.77
N HIS A 172 -8.41 -0.24 11.37
CA HIS A 172 -7.65 0.89 10.82
C HIS A 172 -7.10 0.51 9.45
N THR A 173 -6.46 -0.65 9.38
CA THR A 173 -5.90 -1.17 8.13
C THR A 173 -6.99 -1.51 7.11
N VAL A 174 -8.07 -2.20 7.54
CA VAL A 174 -9.20 -2.54 6.66
C VAL A 174 -9.82 -1.30 6.03
N THR A 175 -10.05 -0.25 6.82
CA THR A 175 -10.67 0.99 6.32
C THR A 175 -9.79 1.72 5.31
N ARG A 176 -8.47 1.59 5.40
CA ARG A 176 -7.51 2.30 4.55
C ARG A 176 -7.13 1.55 3.28
N VAL A 177 -7.14 0.21 3.34
CA VAL A 177 -6.55 -0.65 2.29
C VAL A 177 -7.61 -1.43 1.52
N GLN A 178 -8.69 -1.85 2.17
CA GLN A 178 -9.70 -2.70 1.53
C GLN A 178 -10.74 -1.85 0.80
N VAL A 179 -11.36 -2.39 -0.24
CA VAL A 179 -12.46 -1.73 -0.95
C VAL A 179 -13.77 -1.99 -0.22
N LEU A 180 -14.33 -0.97 0.43
CA LEU A 180 -15.54 -1.08 1.24
C LEU A 180 -16.69 -0.32 0.59
N SER A 181 -17.89 -0.91 0.63
CA SER A 181 -19.11 -0.19 0.23
C SER A 181 -19.60 0.73 1.36
N GLU A 182 -20.24 1.83 1.01
CA GLU A 182 -20.89 2.74 1.99
C GLU A 182 -21.84 2.00 2.95
N ARG A 183 -22.59 1.01 2.44
CA ARG A 183 -23.48 0.18 3.27
C ARG A 183 -22.71 -0.64 4.30
N PHE A 184 -21.54 -1.15 3.92
CA PHE A 184 -20.67 -1.91 4.81
C PHE A 184 -20.07 -1.01 5.89
N ILE A 185 -19.60 0.18 5.49
CA ILE A 185 -19.09 1.21 6.40
C ILE A 185 -20.16 1.60 7.42
N GLU A 186 -21.42 1.82 6.98
CA GLU A 186 -22.55 2.12 7.89
C GLU A 186 -22.84 0.96 8.86
N LYS A 187 -22.76 -0.29 8.39
CA LYS A 187 -22.96 -1.46 9.24
C LYS A 187 -21.93 -1.51 10.37
N HIS A 188 -20.68 -1.17 10.09
CA HIS A 188 -19.55 -1.22 11.02
C HIS A 188 -19.09 0.17 11.49
N ARG A 189 -20.03 1.12 11.54
CA ARG A 189 -19.76 2.55 11.81
C ARG A 189 -19.03 2.86 13.11
N SER A 190 -19.01 1.94 14.08
CA SER A 190 -18.31 2.13 15.36
C SER A 190 -16.89 1.57 15.36
N ARG A 191 -16.46 0.95 14.26
CA ARG A 191 -15.16 0.26 14.15
C ARG A 191 -14.27 0.88 13.09
N VAL A 192 -14.85 1.36 11.98
CA VAL A 192 -14.11 2.03 10.91
C VAL A 192 -13.39 3.28 11.38
N GLU A 193 -12.24 3.54 10.76
CA GLU A 193 -11.50 4.81 10.85
C GLU A 193 -12.30 5.88 10.10
N TRP A 194 -12.66 7.00 10.74
CA TRP A 194 -13.50 8.04 10.12
C TRP A 194 -12.74 9.29 9.69
N GLU A 195 -11.66 9.61 10.38
CA GLU A 195 -10.95 10.87 10.31
C GLU A 195 -10.48 11.18 8.88
N THR A 196 -9.97 10.15 8.19
CA THR A 196 -9.40 10.26 6.84
C THR A 196 -10.00 9.29 5.83
N ILE A 197 -11.18 8.71 6.13
CA ILE A 197 -11.79 7.65 5.31
C ILE A 197 -11.97 8.03 3.83
N SER A 198 -12.22 9.31 3.54
CA SER A 198 -12.42 9.80 2.18
C SER A 198 -11.16 9.80 1.31
N PHE A 199 -9.96 9.67 1.89
CA PHE A 199 -8.70 9.47 1.16
C PHE A 199 -8.50 8.02 0.73
N HIS A 200 -9.30 7.09 1.27
CA HIS A 200 -9.08 5.66 1.10
C HIS A 200 -10.25 4.94 0.43
N GLN A 201 -11.45 5.52 0.52
CA GLN A 201 -12.67 4.93 0.01
C GLN A 201 -13.31 5.79 -1.06
N ASP A 202 -13.93 5.14 -2.04
CA ASP A 202 -14.76 5.81 -3.03
C ASP A 202 -16.14 6.12 -2.43
N LEU A 203 -16.29 7.36 -1.94
CA LEU A 203 -17.48 7.81 -1.21
C LEU A 203 -18.25 8.85 -2.00
N SER A 204 -19.57 8.69 -2.05
CA SER A 204 -20.47 9.67 -2.63
C SER A 204 -20.52 10.95 -1.79
N GLU A 205 -20.82 12.07 -2.46
CA GLU A 205 -21.05 13.35 -1.77
C GLU A 205 -22.16 13.26 -0.73
N ARG A 206 -23.22 12.49 -1.03
CA ARG A 206 -24.33 12.27 -0.09
C ARG A 206 -23.86 11.60 1.19
N PHE A 207 -22.97 10.62 1.08
CA PHE A 207 -22.41 9.92 2.23
C PHE A 207 -21.53 10.84 3.06
N ILE A 208 -20.60 11.56 2.41
CA ILE A 208 -19.73 12.50 3.10
C ILE A 208 -20.56 13.60 3.78
N ASN A 209 -21.54 14.20 3.09
CA ASN A 209 -22.44 15.19 3.68
C ASN A 209 -23.12 14.69 4.97
N ARG A 210 -23.53 13.41 5.01
CA ARG A 210 -24.16 12.81 6.20
C ARG A 210 -23.18 12.63 7.36
N HIS A 211 -21.92 12.29 7.08
CA HIS A 211 -20.94 11.86 8.10
C HIS A 211 -19.76 12.80 8.30
N HIS A 212 -19.69 13.94 7.60
CA HIS A 212 -18.55 14.87 7.60
C HIS A 212 -18.14 15.34 9.00
N ALA A 213 -19.06 15.34 9.98
CA ALA A 213 -18.76 15.69 11.37
C ALA A 213 -17.74 14.74 12.03
N LYS A 214 -17.60 13.51 11.53
CA LYS A 214 -16.61 12.52 12.01
C LYS A 214 -15.29 12.56 11.25
N MET A 215 -15.23 13.32 10.16
CA MET A 215 -14.04 13.44 9.31
C MET A 215 -13.31 14.72 9.71
N SER A 216 -12.04 14.62 10.10
CA SER A 216 -11.19 15.82 10.27
C SER A 216 -10.84 16.39 8.90
N PHE A 217 -10.56 15.52 7.93
CA PHE A 217 -10.14 15.90 6.58
C PHE A 217 -10.98 15.22 5.50
N ILE A 218 -11.21 15.93 4.40
CA ILE A 218 -11.95 15.44 3.24
C ILE A 218 -11.05 15.50 2.00
N SER A 219 -10.91 14.36 1.31
CA SER A 219 -10.12 14.29 0.07
C SER A 219 -10.76 15.11 -1.06
N ALA A 220 -9.92 15.87 -1.75
CA ALA A 220 -10.25 16.59 -2.97
C ALA A 220 -9.72 15.89 -4.23
N GLU A 221 -9.25 14.64 -4.17
CA GLU A 221 -8.72 13.93 -5.34
C GLU A 221 -9.84 13.53 -6.32
N GLN A 222 -10.99 13.13 -5.78
CA GLN A 222 -12.15 12.78 -6.59
C GLN A 222 -12.88 14.03 -7.06
N LYS A 223 -13.36 14.04 -8.31
CA LYS A 223 -14.18 15.15 -8.82
C LYS A 223 -15.43 15.35 -7.96
N ARG A 224 -15.65 16.57 -7.50
CA ARG A 224 -16.81 16.99 -6.72
C ARG A 224 -17.60 18.08 -7.41
N SER A 225 -18.86 18.22 -7.02
CA SER A 225 -19.72 19.33 -7.35
C SER A 225 -19.22 20.60 -6.66
N GLU A 226 -19.42 21.74 -7.30
CA GLU A 226 -19.05 23.04 -6.75
C GLU A 226 -19.72 23.30 -5.39
N SER A 227 -20.98 22.89 -5.24
CA SER A 227 -21.71 23.02 -3.97
C SER A 227 -21.10 22.19 -2.84
N PHE A 228 -20.53 21.03 -3.18
CA PHE A 228 -19.87 20.16 -2.21
C PHE A 228 -18.54 20.77 -1.78
N LEU A 229 -17.74 21.23 -2.74
CA LEU A 229 -16.50 21.97 -2.46
C LEU A 229 -16.78 23.15 -1.54
N TYR A 230 -17.76 24.01 -1.87
CA TYR A 230 -18.14 25.15 -1.02
C TYR A 230 -18.43 24.74 0.43
N THR A 231 -19.13 23.62 0.61
CA THR A 231 -19.59 23.15 1.92
C THR A 231 -18.43 22.63 2.78
N HIS A 232 -17.45 21.98 2.16
CA HIS A 232 -16.39 21.24 2.88
C HIS A 232 -14.99 21.81 2.68
N LEU A 233 -14.87 22.98 2.04
CA LEU A 233 -13.58 23.56 1.63
C LEU A 233 -12.58 23.68 2.79
N GLU A 234 -13.07 24.04 3.98
CA GLU A 234 -12.25 24.18 5.21
C GLU A 234 -11.66 22.85 5.71
N LYS A 235 -12.20 21.71 5.28
CA LYS A 235 -11.68 20.38 5.61
C LYS A 235 -10.82 19.78 4.50
N MET A 236 -10.62 20.52 3.41
CA MET A 236 -9.85 20.07 2.25
C MET A 236 -8.51 20.79 2.22
N ASP A 237 -7.49 20.09 1.72
CA ASP A 237 -6.24 20.74 1.35
C ASP A 237 -6.43 21.59 0.09
N ILE A 238 -6.08 22.88 0.18
CA ILE A 238 -6.32 23.87 -0.89
C ILE A 238 -5.50 23.53 -2.13
N ALA A 239 -4.24 23.11 -1.96
CA ALA A 239 -3.37 22.74 -3.09
C ALA A 239 -3.98 21.58 -3.89
N SER A 240 -4.45 20.55 -3.18
CA SER A 240 -5.15 19.39 -3.76
C SER A 240 -6.44 19.80 -4.47
N VAL A 241 -7.20 20.77 -3.96
CA VAL A 241 -8.40 21.30 -4.63
C VAL A 241 -8.04 21.93 -5.98
N LEU A 242 -7.02 22.79 -6.02
CA LEU A 242 -6.58 23.46 -7.25
C LEU A 242 -6.06 22.47 -8.29
N GLU A 243 -5.30 21.47 -7.88
CA GLU A 243 -4.76 20.42 -8.75
C GLU A 243 -5.87 19.53 -9.33
N ASN A 244 -6.80 19.07 -8.49
CA ASN A 244 -7.68 17.97 -8.83
C ASN A 244 -9.09 18.39 -9.23
N GLN A 245 -9.60 19.56 -8.84
CA GLN A 245 -10.99 19.93 -9.10
C GLN A 245 -11.21 20.63 -10.44
N ASN A 246 -10.18 21.25 -11.04
CA ASN A 246 -10.28 22.00 -12.31
C ASN A 246 -11.32 23.14 -12.22
N LEU A 247 -11.09 24.07 -11.30
CA LEU A 247 -11.93 25.25 -11.09
C LEU A 247 -11.85 26.17 -12.32
N ARG A 248 -13.00 26.43 -12.97
CA ARG A 248 -13.05 27.14 -14.25
C ARG A 248 -13.01 28.66 -14.13
N ASN A 249 -13.48 29.19 -13.01
CA ASN A 249 -13.65 30.63 -12.80
C ASN A 249 -12.43 31.19 -12.07
N VAL A 250 -11.38 31.45 -12.84
CA VAL A 250 -10.12 32.04 -12.35
C VAL A 250 -10.00 33.46 -12.84
N LYS A 251 -9.83 34.40 -11.91
CA LYS A 251 -9.47 35.80 -12.19
C LYS A 251 -8.01 35.98 -11.85
N LYS A 252 -7.26 36.68 -12.70
CA LYS A 252 -5.82 36.83 -12.55
C LYS A 252 -5.48 38.30 -12.41
N TYR A 253 -4.79 38.63 -11.33
CA TYR A 253 -4.29 39.97 -11.05
C TYR A 253 -2.84 39.84 -10.59
N GLU A 254 -2.05 40.90 -10.73
CA GLU A 254 -0.80 41.02 -9.98
C GLU A 254 -1.22 41.62 -8.63
N PRO A 255 -1.24 40.86 -7.52
CA PRO A 255 -0.26 39.85 -7.12
C PRO A 255 -0.80 38.43 -6.91
N PHE A 256 -2.04 38.10 -7.30
CA PHE A 256 -2.62 36.77 -7.07
C PHE A 256 -3.66 36.33 -8.11
N ASP A 257 -3.81 35.01 -8.24
CA ASP A 257 -4.97 34.39 -8.89
C ASP A 257 -6.09 34.17 -7.88
N ILE A 258 -7.33 34.47 -8.26
CA ILE A 258 -8.54 34.27 -7.46
C ILE A 258 -9.37 33.17 -8.10
N TYR A 259 -9.56 32.08 -7.38
CA TYR A 259 -10.47 31.00 -7.73
C TYR A 259 -11.75 31.16 -6.92
N SER A 260 -12.91 30.89 -7.52
CA SER A 260 -14.19 30.96 -6.82
C SER A 260 -14.89 29.61 -6.79
N VAL A 261 -15.56 29.34 -5.67
CA VAL A 261 -16.42 28.18 -5.47
C VAL A 261 -17.75 28.66 -4.91
N GLY A 262 -18.85 28.37 -5.62
CA GLY A 262 -20.18 28.88 -5.30
C GLY A 262 -21.18 27.86 -4.77
N LYS A 263 -22.11 28.33 -3.93
CA LYS A 263 -23.33 27.61 -3.53
C LYS A 263 -24.46 28.59 -3.24
N ASN A 264 -25.59 28.43 -3.94
CA ASN A 264 -26.82 29.21 -3.73
C ASN A 264 -26.58 30.74 -3.71
N GLY A 265 -25.75 31.25 -4.61
CA GLY A 265 -25.43 32.68 -4.71
C GLY A 265 -24.35 33.18 -3.74
N ARG A 266 -23.91 32.36 -2.77
CA ARG A 266 -22.74 32.66 -1.93
C ARG A 266 -21.48 32.09 -2.56
N LYS A 267 -20.34 32.72 -2.30
CA LYS A 267 -19.04 32.25 -2.77
C LYS A 267 -18.02 32.15 -1.63
N LYS A 268 -17.06 31.28 -1.85
CA LYS A 268 -15.77 31.23 -1.15
C LYS A 268 -14.68 31.35 -2.20
N TYR A 269 -13.55 31.90 -1.80
CA TYR A 269 -12.46 32.21 -2.70
C TYR A 269 -11.17 31.56 -2.25
N ILE A 270 -10.34 31.19 -3.21
CA ILE A 270 -8.97 30.76 -2.97
C ILE A 270 -8.07 31.78 -3.63
N LEU A 271 -7.24 32.44 -2.84
CA LEU A 271 -6.20 33.35 -3.31
C LEU A 271 -4.91 32.57 -3.47
N LYS A 272 -4.29 32.67 -4.64
CA LYS A 272 -2.97 32.11 -4.93
C LYS A 272 -2.00 33.25 -5.26
N TYR A 273 -1.16 33.61 -4.29
CA TYR A 273 -0.20 34.70 -4.42
C TYR A 273 0.96 34.34 -5.33
N HIS A 274 1.40 35.34 -6.11
CA HIS A 274 2.54 35.29 -7.01
C HIS A 274 3.75 35.92 -6.29
N GLY A 275 4.83 35.15 -6.10
CA GLY A 275 6.09 35.65 -5.52
C GLY A 275 6.50 35.00 -4.18
N ASN A 276 7.75 35.27 -3.76
CA ASN A 276 8.37 34.71 -2.54
C ASN A 276 7.92 35.48 -1.28
N PHE A 277 6.64 35.39 -0.94
CA PHE A 277 6.22 35.64 0.44
C PHE A 277 6.61 34.39 1.23
N HIS A 278 7.71 34.49 2.00
CA HIS A 278 8.40 33.44 2.77
C HIS A 278 7.70 32.06 2.89
N SER A 279 8.30 31.03 2.28
CA SER A 279 7.94 29.59 2.29
C SER A 279 6.68 29.18 1.52
N GLU A 280 6.76 28.07 0.79
CA GLU A 280 5.74 27.55 -0.15
C GLU A 280 4.34 27.39 0.47
N ASP A 281 4.25 27.28 1.80
CA ASP A 281 3.03 27.11 2.60
C ASP A 281 2.12 28.35 2.68
N PHE A 282 2.63 29.57 2.48
CA PHE A 282 1.83 30.81 2.61
C PHE A 282 1.29 31.34 1.27
N SER A 283 1.51 30.62 0.17
CA SER A 283 1.07 31.07 -1.16
C SER A 283 -0.42 30.90 -1.42
N LEU A 284 -1.13 30.13 -0.59
CA LEU A 284 -2.54 29.81 -0.75
C LEU A 284 -3.34 30.26 0.47
N HIS A 285 -4.40 31.03 0.24
CA HIS A 285 -5.28 31.51 1.30
C HIS A 285 -6.75 31.25 0.94
N LEU A 286 -7.49 30.68 1.87
CA LEU A 286 -8.93 30.54 1.78
C LEU A 286 -9.55 31.83 2.32
N ALA A 287 -10.32 32.52 1.48
CA ALA A 287 -11.00 33.76 1.83
C ALA A 287 -12.52 33.57 1.70
N ASP A 288 -13.28 34.16 2.61
CA ASP A 288 -14.69 34.42 2.38
C ASP A 288 -14.92 35.72 1.58
N GLU A 289 -16.17 36.17 1.48
CA GLU A 289 -16.51 37.39 0.72
C GLU A 289 -15.97 38.66 1.39
N GLU A 290 -15.90 38.72 2.72
CA GLU A 290 -15.40 39.88 3.48
C GLU A 290 -13.88 39.94 3.39
N GLU A 291 -13.20 38.82 3.64
CA GLU A 291 -11.74 38.71 3.54
C GLU A 291 -11.24 39.00 2.11
N LEU A 292 -11.98 38.56 1.08
CA LEU A 292 -11.65 38.92 -0.31
C LEU A 292 -11.77 40.42 -0.55
N TYR A 293 -12.81 41.08 -0.01
CA TYR A 293 -12.98 42.52 -0.16
C TYR A 293 -11.79 43.27 0.45
N GLU A 294 -11.43 42.94 1.70
CA GLU A 294 -10.29 43.55 2.40
C GLU A 294 -8.98 43.36 1.63
N GLN A 295 -8.74 42.16 1.09
CA GLN A 295 -7.57 41.88 0.26
C GLN A 295 -7.58 42.68 -1.06
N LEU A 296 -8.72 42.85 -1.71
CA LEU A 296 -8.80 43.67 -2.92
C LEU A 296 -8.55 45.17 -2.61
N GLU A 297 -9.04 45.67 -1.48
CA GLU A 297 -8.79 47.04 -1.04
C GLU A 297 -7.30 47.26 -0.68
N GLU A 298 -6.70 46.34 0.07
CA GLU A 298 -5.29 46.39 0.49
C GLU A 298 -4.32 46.51 -0.70
N PHE A 299 -4.63 45.83 -1.81
CA PHE A 299 -3.82 45.85 -3.04
C PHE A 299 -4.29 46.86 -4.10
N GLU A 300 -5.15 47.82 -3.74
CA GLU A 300 -5.66 48.88 -4.65
C GLU A 300 -6.41 48.31 -5.89
N LEU A 301 -7.09 47.18 -5.72
CA LEU A 301 -7.87 46.47 -6.74
C LEU A 301 -9.40 46.68 -6.58
N ASP A 302 -9.85 47.64 -5.78
CA ASP A 302 -11.27 47.97 -5.54
C ASP A 302 -12.06 48.23 -6.84
N HIS A 303 -11.39 48.84 -7.83
CA HIS A 303 -11.97 49.14 -9.14
C HIS A 303 -12.40 47.89 -9.94
N VAL A 304 -11.92 46.68 -9.59
CA VAL A 304 -12.32 45.44 -10.27
C VAL A 304 -13.57 44.80 -9.66
N ILE A 305 -13.97 45.22 -8.45
CA ILE A 305 -15.08 44.60 -7.70
C ILE A 305 -16.39 44.67 -8.49
N GLU A 306 -16.74 45.83 -9.05
CA GLU A 306 -17.97 45.98 -9.84
C GLU A 306 -18.05 45.03 -11.04
N ARG A 307 -16.90 44.77 -11.66
CA ARG A 307 -16.82 43.98 -12.89
C ARG A 307 -16.78 42.49 -12.60
N ASP A 308 -15.91 42.08 -11.68
CA ASP A 308 -15.55 40.66 -11.51
C ASP A 308 -16.18 40.02 -10.27
N PHE A 309 -16.52 40.81 -9.26
CA PHE A 309 -17.07 40.35 -7.98
C PHE A 309 -18.24 41.22 -7.49
N PRO A 310 -19.28 41.44 -8.33
CA PRO A 310 -20.38 42.34 -7.98
C PRO A 310 -21.14 41.91 -6.72
N GLU A 311 -21.06 40.63 -6.35
CA GLU A 311 -21.61 40.11 -5.11
C GLU A 311 -21.05 40.75 -3.83
N LEU A 312 -19.82 41.28 -3.84
CA LEU A 312 -19.18 41.84 -2.65
C LEU A 312 -19.79 43.19 -2.23
N LYS A 313 -20.32 43.96 -3.19
CA LYS A 313 -20.95 45.28 -2.92
C LYS A 313 -22.26 45.19 -2.14
N ALA A 314 -23.01 44.11 -2.33
CA ALA A 314 -24.33 43.95 -1.70
C ALA A 314 -24.25 43.80 -0.16
N LYS A 315 -23.04 43.68 0.41
CA LYS A 315 -22.79 43.51 1.85
C LYS A 315 -22.20 44.75 2.53
N GLU A 316 -21.68 45.74 1.79
CA GLU A 316 -21.24 47.02 2.36
C GLU A 316 -22.40 47.75 3.07
N ASP A 317 -23.63 47.63 2.56
CA ASP A 317 -24.83 48.28 3.10
C ASP A 317 -25.26 47.78 4.50
N PHE A 318 -24.59 46.77 5.07
CA PHE A 318 -24.88 46.22 6.40
C PHE A 318 -23.83 46.56 7.48
N HIS A 319 -22.73 47.23 7.11
CA HIS A 319 -21.63 47.61 8.03
C HIS A 319 -21.63 49.08 8.47
N PHE A 320 -22.72 49.82 8.23
CA PHE A 320 -22.92 51.20 8.71
C PHE A 320 -23.96 51.33 9.82
#